data_AF-A0A166EJQ7-F1
#
_entry.id   AF-A0A166EJQ7-F1
#
_cell.length_a   1.000
_cell.length_b   1.000
_cell.length_c   1.000
_cell.angle_alpha   90.00
_cell.angle_beta   90.00
_cell.angle_gamma   90.00
#
_symmetry.space_group_name_H-M   'P 1'
#
loop_
_entity.id
_entity.type
_entity.pdbx_description
1 polymer ?
#
loop_
_entity_poly.entity_id
_entity_poly.type
_entity_poly.pdbx_seq_one_letter_code
_entity_poly.pdbx_strand_id
1 'polypeptide(L)'
;MSSYKQLEPFFDEPARLQIRNDFSSKCVLCKEHLKPGEGHCVPLLNAHKTYLKCLKGFYTKLSMPRDARNGLYACQLCAHNWLMGTDDKRGLAAFIPCEPLMVYALHALNLASDVDEASRSQTLDELFYDLANDPDATPERRKAAPFLYCYQLFPVRAKPSTSNLDSPVLSVHPSPLTYIKEGDSVDGSRSGSDDAQPVKGLNTYCIIEHDSNTGTATSKRMSLYRQLVCEDNDAVTTLWRLPMRAPGLFFGYADAAVASKSSNPAFMRLHFKMRFGRGLPVGYRMQGVPSDDKAFA
;
A
#
# COMPACT_ATOMS: atom_id res chain seq x y z
N MET A 1 -0.82 -21.27 9.35
CA MET A 1 -1.57 -20.38 8.45
C MET A 1 -2.81 -21.16 8.06
N SER A 2 -3.97 -20.52 7.96
CA SER A 2 -5.20 -21.20 7.52
C SER A 2 -5.06 -21.55 6.04
N SER A 3 -5.50 -22.76 5.65
CA SER A 3 -5.42 -23.17 4.25
C SER A 3 -6.31 -22.29 3.37
N TYR A 4 -6.01 -22.18 2.08
CA TYR A 4 -6.76 -21.33 1.16
C TYR A 4 -8.29 -21.59 1.20
N LYS A 5 -8.69 -22.87 1.32
CA LYS A 5 -10.11 -23.26 1.46
C LYS A 5 -10.75 -22.72 2.75
N GLN A 6 -9.97 -22.44 3.78
CA GLN A 6 -10.43 -21.84 5.04
C GLN A 6 -10.55 -20.31 4.96
N LEU A 7 -9.98 -19.66 3.93
CA LEU A 7 -10.10 -18.22 3.73
C LEU A 7 -11.31 -17.82 2.88
N GLU A 8 -11.84 -18.72 2.05
CA GLU A 8 -13.06 -18.46 1.27
C GLU A 8 -14.29 -18.08 2.12
N PRO A 9 -14.55 -18.71 3.28
CA PRO A 9 -15.65 -18.29 4.16
C PRO A 9 -15.27 -17.17 5.15
N PHE A 10 -14.11 -16.53 5.00
CA PHE A 10 -13.68 -15.48 5.95
C PHE A 10 -14.59 -14.24 5.93
N PHE A 11 -15.03 -13.85 4.74
CA PHE A 11 -15.97 -12.76 4.52
C PHE A 11 -17.37 -13.33 4.34
N ASP A 12 -18.36 -12.66 4.93
CA ASP A 12 -19.76 -12.98 4.66
C ASP A 12 -20.16 -12.53 3.24
N GLU A 13 -21.30 -13.01 2.75
CA GLU A 13 -21.78 -12.69 1.39
C GLU A 13 -21.93 -11.17 1.14
N PRO A 14 -22.48 -10.36 2.05
CA PRO A 14 -22.51 -8.90 1.89
C PRO A 14 -21.12 -8.29 1.70
N ALA A 15 -20.14 -8.66 2.52
CA ALA A 15 -18.77 -8.15 2.39
C ALA A 15 -18.12 -8.63 1.08
N ARG A 16 -18.33 -9.89 0.67
CA ARG A 16 -17.81 -10.42 -0.60
C ARG A 16 -18.38 -9.69 -1.80
N LEU A 17 -19.68 -9.40 -1.78
CA LEU A 17 -20.34 -8.63 -2.84
C LEU A 17 -19.81 -7.20 -2.90
N GLN A 18 -19.66 -6.55 -1.74
CA GLN A 18 -19.08 -5.21 -1.67
C GLN A 18 -17.63 -5.21 -2.18
N ILE A 19 -16.79 -6.17 -1.76
CA ILE A 19 -15.42 -6.31 -2.26
C ILE A 19 -15.42 -6.46 -3.77
N ARG A 20 -16.26 -7.33 -4.34
CA ARG A 20 -16.34 -7.50 -5.79
C ARG A 20 -16.73 -6.20 -6.51
N ASN A 21 -17.70 -5.46 -5.97
CA ASN A 21 -18.17 -4.19 -6.53
C ASN A 21 -17.11 -3.09 -6.42
N ASP A 22 -16.41 -3.01 -5.28
CA ASP A 22 -15.29 -2.09 -5.04
C ASP A 22 -14.12 -2.29 -6.00
N PHE A 23 -14.08 -3.39 -6.76
CA PHE A 23 -13.07 -3.65 -7.79
C PHE A 23 -13.67 -3.80 -9.18
N SER A 24 -14.95 -3.45 -9.37
CA SER A 24 -15.65 -3.57 -10.66
C SER A 24 -15.51 -4.97 -11.29
N SER A 25 -15.53 -6.02 -10.45
CA SER A 25 -15.25 -7.42 -10.84
C SER A 25 -13.89 -7.65 -11.52
N LYS A 26 -12.88 -6.79 -11.33
CA LYS A 26 -11.53 -6.94 -11.86
C LYS A 26 -10.56 -7.46 -10.81
N CYS A 27 -9.58 -8.24 -11.23
CA CYS A 27 -8.47 -8.60 -10.36
C CYS A 27 -7.65 -7.36 -9.96
N VAL A 28 -7.39 -7.18 -8.67
CA VAL A 28 -6.62 -6.04 -8.14
C VAL A 28 -5.22 -5.94 -8.74
N LEU A 29 -4.58 -7.08 -9.03
CA LEU A 29 -3.21 -7.15 -9.53
C LEU A 29 -3.15 -7.05 -11.06
N CYS A 30 -3.67 -8.07 -11.76
CA CYS A 30 -3.58 -8.16 -13.21
C CYS A 30 -4.65 -7.35 -13.93
N LYS A 31 -5.66 -6.79 -13.23
CA LYS A 31 -6.75 -5.98 -13.81
C LYS A 31 -7.64 -6.72 -14.82
N GLU A 32 -7.50 -8.03 -14.94
CA GLU A 32 -8.39 -8.89 -15.72
C GLU A 32 -9.82 -8.84 -15.16
N HIS A 33 -10.82 -8.72 -16.03
CA HIS A 33 -12.22 -8.85 -15.64
C HIS A 33 -12.55 -10.31 -15.34
N LEU A 34 -13.16 -10.56 -14.19
CA LEU A 34 -13.46 -11.89 -13.69
C LEU A 34 -14.95 -12.17 -13.81
N LYS A 35 -15.28 -13.33 -14.36
CA LYS A 35 -16.66 -13.82 -14.43
C LYS A 35 -17.15 -14.21 -13.02
N PRO A 36 -18.47 -14.38 -12.83
CA PRO A 36 -18.99 -14.93 -11.57
C PRO A 36 -18.27 -16.23 -11.20
N GLY A 37 -17.75 -16.29 -9.96
CA GLY A 37 -17.04 -17.46 -9.43
C GLY A 37 -15.53 -17.50 -9.72
N GLU A 38 -14.99 -16.63 -10.58
CA GLU A 38 -13.54 -16.63 -10.90
C GLU A 38 -12.70 -15.76 -9.94
N GLY A 39 -13.35 -14.91 -9.15
CA GLY A 39 -12.68 -14.01 -8.22
C GLY A 39 -12.72 -14.47 -6.77
N HIS A 40 -11.62 -14.23 -6.07
CA HIS A 40 -11.42 -14.58 -4.68
C HIS A 40 -11.21 -13.35 -3.83
N CYS A 41 -11.77 -13.37 -2.62
CA CYS A 41 -11.58 -12.32 -1.62
C CYS A 41 -10.35 -12.63 -0.77
N VAL A 42 -9.37 -11.73 -0.78
CA VAL A 42 -8.10 -11.88 -0.07
C VAL A 42 -8.10 -10.97 1.17
N PRO A 43 -8.15 -11.52 2.39
CA PRO A 43 -8.15 -10.73 3.62
C PRO A 43 -6.75 -10.23 4.00
N LEU A 44 -6.63 -8.95 4.35
CA LEU A 44 -5.38 -8.35 4.84
C LEU A 44 -5.20 -8.53 6.36
N LEU A 45 -6.31 -8.60 7.13
CA LEU A 45 -6.36 -8.85 8.57
C LEU A 45 -6.93 -10.25 8.91
N ASN A 46 -6.41 -11.30 8.28
CA ASN A 46 -6.85 -12.67 8.61
C ASN A 46 -6.18 -13.27 9.86
N ALA A 47 -5.10 -12.66 10.34
CA ALA A 47 -4.34 -13.17 11.47
C ALA A 47 -4.40 -12.19 12.64
N HIS A 48 -4.69 -12.72 13.83
CA HIS A 48 -4.70 -11.96 15.10
C HIS A 48 -3.40 -11.17 15.31
N LYS A 49 -2.24 -11.75 14.95
CA LYS A 49 -0.94 -11.06 15.00
C LYS A 49 -0.87 -9.82 14.11
N THR A 50 -1.43 -9.88 12.91
CA THR A 50 -1.46 -8.72 11.99
C THR A 50 -2.39 -7.64 12.54
N TYR A 51 -3.57 -8.03 13.03
CA TYR A 51 -4.51 -7.13 13.67
C TYR A 51 -3.89 -6.37 14.85
N LEU A 52 -3.26 -7.08 15.79
CA LEU A 52 -2.59 -6.45 16.93
C LEU A 52 -1.45 -5.52 16.52
N LYS A 53 -0.70 -5.87 15.46
CA LYS A 53 0.34 -4.99 14.91
C LYS A 53 -0.28 -3.70 14.36
N CYS A 54 -1.39 -3.80 13.63
CA CYS A 54 -2.09 -2.65 13.09
C CYS A 54 -2.55 -1.68 14.17
N LEU A 55 -3.09 -2.20 15.26
CA LEU A 55 -3.56 -1.38 16.37
C LEU A 55 -2.39 -0.75 17.15
N LYS A 56 -1.41 -1.56 17.57
CA LYS A 56 -0.26 -1.07 18.37
C LYS A 56 0.65 -0.14 17.58
N GLY A 57 0.73 -0.34 16.27
CA GLY A 57 1.46 0.54 15.36
C GLY A 57 0.66 1.77 14.94
N PHE A 58 -0.59 1.94 15.40
CA PHE A 58 -1.50 3.01 14.96
C PHE A 58 -1.59 3.11 13.43
N TYR A 59 -1.59 1.97 12.74
CA TYR A 59 -1.66 2.01 11.29
C TYR A 59 -3.09 2.29 10.84
N THR A 60 -4.08 1.57 11.37
CA THR A 60 -5.47 1.62 10.89
C THR A 60 -6.48 1.78 12.01
N LYS A 61 -7.61 2.43 11.70
CA LYS A 61 -8.82 2.45 12.54
C LYS A 61 -9.76 1.27 12.29
N LEU A 62 -9.49 0.44 11.29
CA LEU A 62 -10.35 -0.69 10.97
C LEU A 62 -10.36 -1.70 12.12
N SER A 63 -11.45 -1.71 12.87
CA SER A 63 -11.61 -2.56 14.06
C SER A 63 -12.26 -3.92 13.77
N MET A 64 -12.92 -4.05 12.62
CA MET A 64 -13.68 -5.25 12.21
C MET A 64 -12.93 -6.01 11.11
N PRO A 65 -12.29 -7.16 11.40
CA PRO A 65 -11.52 -7.92 10.42
C PRO A 65 -12.33 -8.43 9.22
N ARG A 66 -13.63 -8.68 9.39
CA ARG A 66 -14.52 -9.19 8.32
C ARG A 66 -15.18 -8.09 7.48
N ASP A 67 -14.87 -6.81 7.73
CA ASP A 67 -15.36 -5.69 6.93
C ASP A 67 -14.82 -5.75 5.50
N ALA A 68 -15.63 -5.38 4.50
CA ALA A 68 -15.25 -5.37 3.09
C ALA A 68 -13.97 -4.55 2.81
N ARG A 69 -13.72 -3.49 3.58
CA ARG A 69 -12.49 -2.68 3.50
C ARG A 69 -11.23 -3.48 3.80
N ASN A 70 -11.34 -4.66 4.39
CA ASN A 70 -10.23 -5.58 4.64
C ASN A 70 -9.91 -6.52 3.46
N GLY A 71 -10.78 -6.60 2.45
CA GLY A 71 -10.67 -7.62 1.40
C GLY A 71 -10.20 -7.07 0.07
N LEU A 72 -9.25 -7.74 -0.58
CA LEU A 72 -8.93 -7.50 -2.00
C LEU A 72 -9.67 -8.48 -2.90
N TYR A 73 -9.98 -8.10 -4.14
CA TYR A 73 -10.55 -9.00 -5.13
C TYR A 73 -9.49 -9.43 -6.14
N ALA A 74 -9.24 -10.73 -6.30
CA ALA A 74 -8.18 -11.22 -7.17
C ALA A 74 -8.57 -12.51 -7.90
N CYS A 75 -8.07 -12.72 -9.12
CA CYS A 75 -8.16 -14.02 -9.79
C CYS A 75 -7.33 -15.07 -9.04
N GLN A 76 -7.62 -16.34 -9.26
CA GLN A 76 -6.95 -17.45 -8.56
C GLN A 76 -5.42 -17.35 -8.61
N LEU A 77 -4.86 -17.11 -9.80
CA LEU A 77 -3.41 -17.02 -9.98
C LEU A 77 -2.78 -15.89 -9.16
N CYS A 78 -3.38 -14.69 -9.21
CA CYS A 78 -2.92 -13.53 -8.48
C CYS A 78 -3.09 -13.72 -6.96
N ALA A 79 -4.24 -14.24 -6.54
CA ALA A 79 -4.56 -14.49 -5.14
C ALA A 79 -3.56 -15.49 -4.52
N HIS A 80 -3.32 -16.62 -5.19
CA HIS A 80 -2.52 -17.72 -4.66
C HIS A 80 -1.02 -17.44 -4.72
N ASN A 81 -0.53 -16.98 -5.87
CA ASN A 81 0.91 -16.81 -6.07
C ASN A 81 1.41 -15.51 -5.46
N TRP A 82 0.65 -14.42 -5.57
CA TRP A 82 1.16 -13.10 -5.20
C TRP A 82 0.76 -12.69 -3.79
N LEU A 83 -0.50 -12.87 -3.39
CA LEU A 83 -1.05 -12.20 -2.21
C LEU A 83 -1.14 -13.07 -0.96
N MET A 84 -1.73 -14.27 -1.03
CA MET A 84 -2.04 -15.08 0.16
C MET A 84 -0.95 -16.09 0.51
N GLY A 85 -0.25 -16.63 -0.49
CA GLY A 85 0.58 -17.81 -0.27
C GLY A 85 -0.25 -19.08 -0.03
N THR A 86 0.38 -20.24 -0.11
CA THR A 86 -0.18 -21.55 0.24
C THR A 86 0.35 -22.00 1.61
N ASP A 87 -0.14 -23.12 2.15
CA ASP A 87 0.29 -23.63 3.48
C ASP A 87 1.83 -23.73 3.63
N ASP A 88 2.53 -23.98 2.53
CA ASP A 88 4.00 -24.11 2.49
C ASP A 88 4.73 -22.88 1.92
N LYS A 89 4.01 -21.89 1.38
CA LYS A 89 4.61 -20.75 0.66
C LYS A 89 3.95 -19.45 1.08
N ARG A 90 4.74 -18.42 1.41
CA ARG A 90 4.20 -17.06 1.56
C ARG A 90 3.89 -16.47 0.18
N GLY A 91 2.95 -15.53 0.12
CA GLY A 91 2.74 -14.71 -1.08
C GLY A 91 4.03 -14.03 -1.52
N LEU A 92 4.17 -13.78 -2.82
CA LEU A 92 5.36 -13.13 -3.39
C LEU A 92 5.46 -11.65 -3.01
N ALA A 93 4.33 -10.95 -2.89
CA ALA A 93 4.32 -9.50 -2.69
C ALA A 93 3.19 -9.05 -1.75
N ALA A 94 3.39 -7.89 -1.14
CA ALA A 94 2.40 -7.16 -0.38
C ALA A 94 2.28 -5.75 -0.95
N PHE A 95 1.08 -5.19 -0.93
CA PHE A 95 0.91 -3.76 -1.19
C PHE A 95 1.43 -2.95 0.01
N ILE A 96 2.19 -1.90 -0.27
CA ILE A 96 2.53 -0.87 0.71
C ILE A 96 2.17 0.51 0.15
N PRO A 97 1.85 1.50 1.01
CA PRO A 97 1.77 2.88 0.56
C PRO A 97 3.03 3.26 -0.24
N CYS A 98 2.85 4.02 -1.31
CA CYS A 98 4.00 4.47 -2.11
C CYS A 98 4.90 5.43 -1.29
N GLU A 99 6.13 5.60 -1.75
CA GLU A 99 7.11 6.43 -1.05
C GLU A 99 6.64 7.87 -0.79
N PRO A 100 6.04 8.61 -1.75
CA PRO A 100 5.52 9.95 -1.49
C PRO A 100 4.55 10.02 -0.29
N LEU A 101 3.63 9.05 -0.18
CA LEU A 101 2.71 8.98 0.95
C LEU A 101 3.44 8.64 2.27
N MET A 102 4.41 7.73 2.25
CA MET A 102 5.18 7.39 3.45
C MET A 102 6.04 8.56 3.94
N VAL A 103 6.62 9.33 3.03
CA VAL A 103 7.39 10.55 3.34
C VAL A 103 6.47 11.63 3.92
N TYR A 104 5.28 11.82 3.35
CA TYR A 104 4.28 12.73 3.92
C TYR A 104 3.85 12.32 5.32
N ALA A 105 3.53 11.03 5.53
CA ALA A 105 3.16 10.54 6.85
C ALA A 105 4.28 10.79 7.87
N LEU A 106 5.54 10.52 7.51
CA LEU A 106 6.70 10.84 8.35
C LEU A 106 6.76 12.33 8.72
N HIS A 107 6.53 13.22 7.75
CA HIS A 107 6.50 14.66 7.99
C HIS A 107 5.38 15.04 8.98
N ALA A 108 4.15 14.63 8.72
CA ALA A 108 3.00 14.91 9.59
C ALA A 108 3.21 14.40 11.02
N LEU A 109 3.77 13.19 11.16
CA LEU A 109 4.09 12.60 12.46
C LEU A 109 5.19 13.35 13.22
N ASN A 110 6.15 13.93 12.52
CA ASN A 110 7.19 14.74 13.16
C ASN A 110 6.59 16.04 13.70
N LEU A 111 5.73 16.71 12.93
CA LEU A 111 5.02 17.90 13.40
C LEU A 111 4.13 17.60 14.62
N ALA A 112 3.44 16.46 14.61
CA ALA A 112 2.56 16.05 15.71
C ALA A 112 3.31 15.72 17.02
N SER A 113 4.62 15.44 16.97
CA SER A 113 5.36 14.89 18.12
C SER A 113 5.43 15.83 19.33
N ASP A 114 5.31 17.14 19.10
CA ASP A 114 5.49 18.18 20.12
C ASP A 114 4.19 18.94 20.47
N VAL A 115 3.03 18.51 19.93
CA VAL A 115 1.76 19.25 20.07
C VAL A 115 0.94 18.71 21.25
N ASP A 116 0.20 17.62 21.03
CA ASP A 116 -0.72 17.04 22.00
C ASP A 116 -0.85 15.52 21.79
N GLU A 117 -1.46 14.83 22.76
CA GLU A 117 -1.62 13.38 22.70
C GLU A 117 -2.51 12.91 21.54
N ALA A 118 -3.58 13.63 21.21
CA ALA A 118 -4.49 13.27 20.13
C ALA A 118 -3.75 13.30 18.78
N SER A 119 -3.00 14.38 18.51
CA SER A 119 -2.11 14.53 17.35
C SER A 119 -1.09 13.38 17.27
N ARG A 120 -0.46 13.03 18.39
CA ARG A 120 0.50 11.91 18.45
C ARG A 120 -0.16 10.55 18.26
N SER A 121 -1.46 10.42 18.48
CA SER A 121 -2.21 9.16 18.39
C SER A 121 -2.85 8.90 17.03
N GLN A 122 -2.88 9.89 16.12
CA GLN A 122 -3.52 9.76 14.80
C GLN A 122 -3.04 8.52 14.03
N THR A 123 -3.94 7.73 13.46
CA THR A 123 -3.57 6.59 12.62
C THR A 123 -3.08 7.02 11.24
N LEU A 124 -2.42 6.14 10.48
CA LEU A 124 -2.10 6.44 9.07
C LEU A 124 -3.37 6.73 8.26
N ASP A 125 -4.47 6.02 8.56
CA ASP A 125 -5.76 6.27 7.92
C ASP A 125 -6.25 7.70 8.17
N GLU A 126 -6.14 8.21 9.39
CA GLU A 126 -6.50 9.60 9.71
C GLU A 126 -5.60 10.62 9.02
N LEU A 127 -4.28 10.40 9.02
CA LEU A 127 -3.35 11.30 8.34
C LEU A 127 -3.65 11.42 6.84
N PHE A 128 -3.98 10.30 6.19
CA PHE A 128 -4.32 10.32 4.77
C PHE A 128 -5.75 10.79 4.50
N TYR A 129 -6.66 10.63 5.46
CA TYR A 129 -7.98 11.27 5.41
C TYR A 129 -7.85 12.80 5.47
N ASP A 130 -7.02 13.32 6.38
CA ASP A 130 -6.73 14.75 6.48
C ASP A 130 -6.09 15.28 5.18
N LEU A 131 -5.18 14.52 4.58
CA LEU A 131 -4.59 14.85 3.27
C LEU A 131 -5.63 14.89 2.15
N ALA A 132 -6.61 13.98 2.17
CA ALA A 132 -7.67 13.93 1.16
C ALA A 132 -8.65 15.11 1.27
N ASN A 133 -8.93 15.58 2.49
CA ASN A 133 -9.86 16.70 2.72
C ASN A 133 -9.22 18.06 2.46
N ASP A 134 -7.91 18.18 2.63
CA ASP A 134 -7.19 19.43 2.46
C ASP A 134 -5.84 19.19 1.77
N PRO A 135 -5.85 18.93 0.45
CA PRO A 135 -4.64 18.59 -0.30
C PRO A 135 -3.71 19.79 -0.52
N ASP A 136 -4.22 21.03 -0.41
CA ASP A 136 -3.50 22.23 -0.83
C ASP A 136 -2.89 23.06 0.32
N ALA A 137 -3.23 22.76 1.58
CA ALA A 137 -2.80 23.57 2.72
C ALA A 137 -1.28 23.70 2.94
N THR A 138 -0.47 22.76 2.46
CA THR A 138 1.00 22.82 2.61
C THR A 138 1.71 22.30 1.36
N PRO A 139 2.96 22.70 1.09
CA PRO A 139 3.77 22.13 0.02
C PRO A 139 3.86 20.59 0.07
N GLU A 140 4.01 20.02 1.26
CA GLU A 140 4.10 18.58 1.47
C GLU A 140 2.79 17.87 1.13
N ARG A 141 1.64 18.47 1.49
CA ARG A 141 0.31 17.97 1.11
C ARG A 141 0.13 18.02 -0.40
N ARG A 142 0.45 19.15 -1.06
CA ARG A 142 0.37 19.28 -2.53
C ARG A 142 1.23 18.26 -3.26
N LYS A 143 2.42 17.97 -2.73
CA LYS A 143 3.32 16.95 -3.30
C LYS A 143 2.78 15.52 -3.15
N ALA A 144 2.14 15.21 -2.03
CA ALA A 144 1.66 13.86 -1.72
C ALA A 144 0.26 13.56 -2.26
N ALA A 145 -0.62 14.57 -2.37
CA ALA A 145 -2.02 14.42 -2.76
C ALA A 145 -2.24 13.65 -4.07
N PRO A 146 -1.45 13.84 -5.15
CA PRO A 146 -1.62 13.06 -6.39
C PRO A 146 -1.49 11.55 -6.19
N PHE A 147 -0.76 11.15 -5.15
CA PHE A 147 -0.49 9.76 -4.79
C PHE A 147 -1.47 9.20 -3.76
N LEU A 148 -2.51 9.93 -3.37
CA LEU A 148 -3.55 9.40 -2.49
C LEU A 148 -4.09 8.07 -3.03
N TYR A 149 -4.18 7.10 -2.12
CA TYR A 149 -4.59 5.72 -2.40
C TYR A 149 -3.68 4.96 -3.37
N CYS A 150 -2.45 5.41 -3.60
CA CYS A 150 -1.49 4.71 -4.46
C CYS A 150 -0.60 3.77 -3.65
N TYR A 151 -0.52 2.54 -4.10
CA TYR A 151 0.23 1.46 -3.45
C TYR A 151 1.24 0.85 -4.42
N GLN A 152 2.43 0.56 -3.92
CA GLN A 152 3.46 -0.20 -4.65
C GLN A 152 3.42 -1.66 -4.21
N LEU A 153 3.76 -2.57 -5.13
CA LEU A 153 4.02 -3.96 -4.76
C LEU A 153 5.42 -4.07 -4.19
N PHE A 154 5.51 -4.62 -2.98
CA PHE A 154 6.75 -4.86 -2.30
C PHE A 154 6.97 -6.35 -2.09
N PRO A 155 8.14 -6.91 -2.42
CA PRO A 155 8.37 -8.33 -2.26
C PRO A 155 8.37 -8.74 -0.79
N VAL A 156 7.70 -9.84 -0.49
CA VAL A 156 7.63 -10.40 0.87
C VAL A 156 8.97 -11.02 1.28
N ARG A 157 9.74 -11.54 0.31
CA ARG A 157 11.07 -12.13 0.52
C ARG A 157 12.14 -11.23 -0.09
N ALA A 158 13.34 -11.26 0.49
CA ALA A 158 14.48 -10.58 -0.11
C ALA A 158 14.78 -11.14 -1.51
N LYS A 159 15.37 -10.30 -2.37
CA LYS A 159 15.87 -10.74 -3.68
C LYS A 159 16.78 -11.95 -3.49
N PRO A 160 16.58 -13.05 -4.23
CA PRO A 160 17.52 -14.18 -4.20
C PRO A 160 18.94 -13.69 -4.52
N SER A 161 19.92 -14.14 -3.75
CA SER A 161 21.33 -13.74 -3.90
C SER A 161 21.97 -14.22 -5.22
N THR A 162 21.37 -15.22 -5.88
CA THR A 162 21.83 -15.73 -7.16
C THR A 162 21.33 -14.87 -8.32
N SER A 163 22.25 -14.31 -9.11
CA SER A 163 22.02 -13.33 -10.19
C SER A 163 21.10 -13.77 -11.34
N ASN A 164 20.70 -15.05 -11.40
CA ASN A 164 20.05 -15.65 -12.58
C ASN A 164 18.61 -16.15 -12.35
N LEU A 165 17.93 -15.75 -11.27
CA LEU A 165 16.53 -16.16 -11.07
C LEU A 165 15.57 -15.22 -11.80
N ASP A 166 14.76 -15.81 -12.69
CA ASP A 166 13.60 -15.19 -13.33
C ASP A 166 12.74 -14.48 -12.27
N SER A 167 12.86 -13.16 -12.20
CA SER A 167 12.03 -12.35 -11.31
C SER A 167 10.58 -12.57 -11.71
N PRO A 168 9.67 -12.89 -10.76
CA PRO A 168 8.26 -13.09 -11.08
C PRO A 168 7.71 -11.91 -11.88
N VAL A 169 7.11 -12.22 -13.02
CA VAL A 169 6.52 -11.23 -13.92
C VAL A 169 5.02 -11.22 -13.75
N LEU A 170 4.47 -10.07 -13.39
CA LEU A 170 3.03 -9.80 -13.43
C LEU A 170 2.67 -9.18 -14.78
N SER A 171 1.72 -9.80 -15.47
CA SER A 171 1.08 -9.22 -16.65
C SER A 171 -0.17 -8.47 -16.20
N VAL A 172 -0.21 -7.18 -16.46
CA VAL A 172 -1.35 -6.30 -16.18
C VAL A 172 -2.09 -6.08 -17.49
N HIS A 173 -3.37 -6.42 -17.49
CA HIS A 173 -4.29 -6.19 -18.60
C HIS A 173 -4.45 -4.68 -18.85
N PRO A 174 -4.79 -4.31 -20.09
CA PRO A 174 -5.06 -2.92 -20.47
C PRO A 174 -5.90 -2.21 -19.39
N SER A 175 -5.28 -1.21 -18.77
CA SER A 175 -5.88 -0.36 -17.76
C SER A 175 -5.47 1.09 -18.00
N PRO A 176 -6.25 2.08 -17.53
CA PRO A 176 -5.85 3.47 -17.63
C PRO A 176 -4.63 3.73 -16.75
N LEU A 177 -3.75 4.59 -17.26
CA LEU A 177 -2.47 4.90 -16.64
C LEU A 177 -2.35 6.41 -16.47
N THR A 178 -1.95 6.85 -15.29
CA THR A 178 -1.50 8.22 -15.02
C THR A 178 0.01 8.21 -14.83
N TYR A 179 0.73 9.10 -15.50
CA TYR A 179 2.17 9.27 -15.31
C TYR A 179 2.47 10.54 -14.53
N ILE A 180 3.30 10.44 -13.49
CA ILE A 180 3.74 11.58 -12.68
C ILE A 180 5.25 11.58 -12.63
N LYS A 181 5.89 12.71 -12.96
CA LYS A 181 7.32 12.91 -12.80
C LYS A 181 7.58 13.73 -11.54
N GLU A 182 8.41 13.21 -10.64
CA GLU A 182 8.81 13.90 -9.43
C GLU A 182 9.75 15.06 -9.80
N GLY A 183 9.21 16.29 -9.87
CA GLY A 183 9.95 17.47 -10.31
C GLY A 183 9.10 18.46 -11.13
N ASP A 184 7.97 18.01 -11.69
CA ASP A 184 7.00 18.88 -12.40
C ASP A 184 6.07 19.65 -11.43
N SER A 185 6.39 19.65 -10.12
CA SER A 185 5.63 20.33 -9.09
C SER A 185 5.85 21.86 -9.14
N VAL A 186 5.10 22.54 -10.02
CA VAL A 186 4.43 23.87 -9.97
C VAL A 186 5.12 25.10 -9.35
N ASP A 187 6.33 25.04 -8.81
CA ASP A 187 7.08 26.25 -8.49
C ASP A 187 8.01 26.58 -9.66
N GLY A 188 7.50 27.41 -10.57
CA GLY A 188 8.21 27.98 -11.73
C GLY A 188 9.39 28.90 -11.38
N SER A 189 10.03 28.72 -10.22
CA SER A 189 11.22 29.44 -9.81
C SER A 189 12.47 28.68 -10.27
N ARG A 190 12.67 28.61 -11.59
CA ARG A 190 13.99 28.31 -12.15
C ARG A 190 14.91 29.49 -11.88
N SER A 191 15.62 29.43 -10.76
CA SER A 191 16.82 30.23 -10.56
C SER A 191 17.85 29.79 -11.60
N GLY A 192 18.10 30.65 -12.59
CA GLY A 192 19.12 30.44 -13.60
C GLY A 192 20.51 30.51 -12.98
N SER A 193 21.09 29.34 -12.71
CA SER A 193 22.52 29.20 -12.50
C SER A 193 23.00 28.05 -13.39
N ASP A 194 23.81 28.38 -14.40
CA ASP A 194 24.29 27.49 -15.45
C ASP A 194 25.29 26.40 -14.97
N ASP A 195 25.45 26.22 -13.66
CA ASP A 195 26.32 25.21 -13.02
C ASP A 195 25.54 24.08 -12.32
N ALA A 196 24.30 23.82 -12.74
CA ALA A 196 23.51 22.71 -12.18
C ALA A 196 24.02 21.35 -12.69
N GLN A 197 24.83 20.68 -11.88
CA GLN A 197 25.08 19.24 -12.06
C GLN A 197 23.76 18.49 -12.26
N PRO A 198 23.72 17.44 -13.12
CA PRO A 198 22.50 16.68 -13.36
C PRO A 198 21.94 16.17 -12.03
N VAL A 199 20.79 16.71 -11.65
CA VAL A 199 20.05 16.28 -10.45
C VAL A 199 19.77 14.79 -10.64
N LYS A 200 20.33 14.00 -9.73
CA LYS A 200 20.26 12.54 -9.72
C LYS A 200 18.79 12.07 -9.82
N GLY A 201 18.40 11.56 -10.98
CA GLY A 201 17.20 10.77 -11.29
C GLY A 201 15.84 11.40 -10.94
N LEU A 202 15.14 11.95 -11.93
CA LEU A 202 13.71 12.26 -11.80
C LEU A 202 12.93 10.94 -11.67
N ASN A 203 12.35 10.67 -10.50
CA ASN A 203 11.50 9.49 -10.33
C ASN A 203 10.24 9.63 -11.19
N THR A 204 10.00 8.67 -12.07
CA THR A 204 8.74 8.60 -12.83
C THR A 204 7.84 7.54 -12.22
N TYR A 205 6.61 7.90 -11.90
CA TYR A 205 5.59 7.00 -11.41
C TYR A 205 4.57 6.71 -12.51
N CYS A 206 4.22 5.44 -12.69
CA CYS A 206 3.15 4.97 -13.54
C CYS A 206 2.06 4.37 -12.67
N ILE A 207 0.94 5.08 -12.53
CA ILE A 207 -0.18 4.72 -11.68
C ILE A 207 -1.19 3.96 -12.53
N ILE A 208 -1.44 2.70 -12.18
CA ILE A 208 -2.52 1.89 -12.71
C ILE A 208 -3.80 2.31 -11.99
N GLU A 209 -4.67 2.99 -12.73
CA GLU A 209 -5.90 3.54 -12.18
C GLU A 209 -6.93 2.45 -11.86
N HIS A 210 -7.87 2.79 -10.99
CA HIS A 210 -8.90 1.87 -10.54
C HIS A 210 -9.92 1.59 -11.66
N ASP A 211 -10.59 2.65 -12.15
CA ASP A 211 -11.70 2.57 -13.11
C ASP A 211 -11.83 3.82 -14.00
N SER A 212 -10.71 4.43 -14.40
CA SER A 212 -10.78 5.52 -15.38
C SER A 212 -11.29 4.99 -16.73
N ASN A 213 -12.18 5.71 -17.40
CA ASN A 213 -12.62 5.36 -18.77
C ASN A 213 -11.77 6.06 -19.84
N THR A 214 -10.68 6.73 -19.45
CA THR A 214 -10.10 7.83 -20.24
C THR A 214 -8.71 7.55 -20.82
N GLY A 215 -8.27 6.30 -20.90
CA GLY A 215 -6.93 5.95 -21.39
C GLY A 215 -6.92 5.01 -22.59
N THR A 216 -5.99 5.24 -23.53
CA THR A 216 -5.51 4.19 -24.44
C THR A 216 -4.80 3.14 -23.60
N ALA A 217 -5.48 2.03 -23.38
CA ALA A 217 -5.04 1.00 -22.47
C ALA A 217 -4.09 0.03 -23.19
N THR A 218 -2.84 -0.05 -22.74
CA THR A 218 -1.86 -1.06 -23.20
C THR A 218 -1.60 -2.05 -22.08
N SER A 219 -1.38 -3.31 -22.45
CA SER A 219 -0.95 -4.33 -21.49
C SER A 219 0.45 -4.00 -20.98
N LYS A 220 0.70 -4.17 -19.69
CA LYS A 220 2.00 -3.91 -19.07
C LYS A 220 2.57 -5.17 -18.45
N ARG A 221 3.87 -5.43 -18.66
CA ARG A 221 4.60 -6.48 -17.95
C ARG A 221 5.48 -5.85 -16.89
N MET A 222 5.55 -6.49 -15.74
CA MET A 222 6.21 -5.92 -14.59
C MET A 222 6.93 -6.99 -13.79
N SER A 223 8.22 -6.79 -13.57
CA SER A 223 9.07 -7.68 -12.80
C SER A 223 9.14 -7.19 -11.36
N LEU A 224 8.79 -8.04 -10.39
CA LEU A 224 8.68 -7.67 -8.98
C LEU A 224 9.97 -7.07 -8.42
N TYR A 225 11.11 -7.73 -8.62
CA TYR A 225 12.38 -7.27 -8.04
C TYR A 225 13.04 -6.13 -8.84
N ARG A 226 12.69 -5.97 -10.12
CA ARG A 226 13.23 -4.88 -10.95
C ARG A 226 12.77 -3.51 -10.45
N GLN A 227 11.61 -3.44 -9.80
CA GLN A 227 11.11 -2.20 -9.21
C GLN A 227 11.96 -1.67 -8.05
N LEU A 228 12.76 -2.53 -7.40
CA LEU A 228 13.59 -2.15 -6.27
C LEU A 228 15.01 -1.74 -6.66
N VAL A 229 15.43 -2.09 -7.87
CA VAL A 229 16.79 -1.89 -8.36
C VAL A 229 16.74 -0.82 -9.44
N CYS A 230 16.62 0.44 -9.01
CA CYS A 230 16.74 1.60 -9.88
C CYS A 230 18.22 1.87 -10.17
N GLU A 231 18.84 1.01 -10.98
CA GLU A 231 20.22 1.24 -11.45
C GLU A 231 20.28 2.16 -12.68
N ASP A 232 19.15 2.32 -13.39
CA ASP A 232 19.03 3.18 -14.57
C ASP A 232 18.34 4.52 -14.23
N ASN A 233 18.80 5.62 -14.84
CA ASN A 233 18.28 6.97 -14.66
C ASN A 233 16.80 7.18 -15.11
N ASP A 234 16.13 6.14 -15.62
CA ASP A 234 14.76 6.15 -16.14
C ASP A 234 13.83 5.14 -15.43
N ALA A 235 14.10 4.84 -14.16
CA ALA A 235 13.32 3.85 -13.44
C ALA A 235 11.86 4.29 -13.21
N VAL A 236 10.92 3.64 -13.91
CA VAL A 236 9.48 3.87 -13.75
C VAL A 236 8.91 2.99 -12.65
N THR A 237 8.53 3.59 -11.52
CA THR A 237 7.85 2.89 -10.42
C THR A 237 6.39 2.68 -10.77
N THR A 238 5.90 1.44 -10.68
CA THR A 238 4.48 1.15 -10.96
C THR A 238 3.67 1.11 -9.67
N LEU A 239 2.57 1.84 -9.64
CA LEU A 239 1.67 1.97 -8.50
C LEU A 239 0.26 1.51 -8.88
N TRP A 240 -0.54 1.14 -7.89
CA TRP A 240 -1.97 0.82 -8.04
C TRP A 240 -2.78 1.82 -7.23
N ARG A 241 -3.75 2.50 -7.84
CA ARG A 241 -4.70 3.34 -7.11
C ARG A 241 -5.86 2.48 -6.60
N LEU A 242 -6.01 2.35 -5.29
CA LEU A 242 -7.03 1.53 -4.62
C LEU A 242 -7.80 2.37 -3.58
N PRO A 243 -8.77 3.22 -4.00
CA PRO A 243 -9.39 4.22 -3.13
C PRO A 243 -10.29 3.64 -2.03
N MET A 244 -10.84 2.46 -2.23
CA MET A 244 -11.81 1.84 -1.30
C MET A 244 -11.15 1.15 -0.11
N ARG A 245 -9.83 1.29 0.08
CA ARG A 245 -9.06 0.53 1.07
C ARG A 245 -8.24 1.45 1.96
N ALA A 246 -8.23 1.12 3.26
CA ALA A 246 -7.52 1.85 4.29
C ALA A 246 -6.00 1.73 4.10
N PRO A 247 -5.25 2.83 3.92
CA PRO A 247 -3.80 2.75 3.68
C PRO A 247 -3.02 2.15 4.86
N GLY A 248 -3.48 2.41 6.09
CA GLY A 248 -2.93 1.82 7.30
C GLY A 248 -3.00 0.30 7.32
N LEU A 249 -4.04 -0.26 6.72
CA LEU A 249 -4.24 -1.69 6.59
C LEU A 249 -3.12 -2.34 5.78
N PHE A 250 -2.81 -1.75 4.62
CA PHE A 250 -1.72 -2.22 3.76
C PHE A 250 -0.37 -2.11 4.45
N PHE A 251 -0.11 -0.99 5.12
CA PHE A 251 1.12 -0.80 5.86
C PHE A 251 1.29 -1.86 6.96
N GLY A 252 0.24 -2.11 7.74
CA GLY A 252 0.26 -3.11 8.80
C GLY A 252 0.36 -4.55 8.31
N TYR A 253 -0.32 -4.88 7.20
CA TYR A 253 -0.16 -6.17 6.54
C TYR A 253 1.28 -6.38 6.08
N ALA A 254 1.89 -5.39 5.44
CA ALA A 254 3.28 -5.49 5.00
C ALA A 254 4.28 -5.56 6.15
N ASP A 255 4.07 -4.82 7.25
CA ASP A 255 4.87 -4.95 8.48
C ASP A 255 4.76 -6.37 9.09
N ALA A 256 3.65 -7.07 8.87
CA ALA A 256 3.50 -8.47 9.24
C ALA A 256 4.17 -9.45 8.26
N ALA A 257 4.05 -9.19 6.96
CA ALA A 257 4.43 -10.14 5.91
C ALA A 257 5.89 -10.01 5.46
N VAL A 258 6.39 -8.80 5.25
CA VAL A 258 7.68 -8.50 4.59
C VAL A 258 8.85 -8.85 5.50
N ALA A 259 9.74 -9.71 5.00
CA ALA A 259 10.91 -10.19 5.74
C ALA A 259 12.05 -9.14 5.79
N SER A 260 12.36 -8.52 4.65
CA SER A 260 13.44 -7.53 4.55
C SER A 260 12.85 -6.16 4.25
N LYS A 261 12.75 -5.32 5.29
CA LYS A 261 12.22 -3.96 5.18
C LYS A 261 13.29 -2.95 4.73
N SER A 262 14.57 -3.29 4.87
CA SER A 262 15.70 -2.39 4.58
C SER A 262 15.81 -1.97 3.13
N SER A 263 15.19 -2.71 2.20
CA SER A 263 15.12 -2.32 0.78
C SER A 263 14.15 -1.18 0.49
N ASN A 264 13.40 -0.68 1.49
CA ASN A 264 12.66 0.58 1.39
C ASN A 264 12.93 1.47 2.62
N PRO A 265 13.84 2.45 2.52
CA PRO A 265 14.20 3.33 3.63
C PRO A 265 13.02 4.10 4.22
N ALA A 266 12.09 4.57 3.38
CA ALA A 266 10.90 5.30 3.83
C ALA A 266 9.98 4.39 4.67
N PHE A 267 9.75 3.16 4.23
CA PHE A 267 8.98 2.15 4.96
C PHE A 267 9.61 1.86 6.33
N MET A 268 10.93 1.69 6.38
CA MET A 268 11.67 1.46 7.63
C MET A 268 11.56 2.63 8.62
N ARG A 269 11.79 3.85 8.14
CA ARG A 269 11.68 5.07 8.94
C ARG A 269 10.27 5.25 9.48
N LEU A 270 9.25 5.07 8.63
CA LEU A 270 7.86 5.19 9.03
C LEU A 270 7.48 4.10 10.05
N HIS A 271 7.85 2.85 9.80
CA HIS A 271 7.64 1.75 10.74
C HIS A 271 8.24 2.06 12.12
N PHE A 272 9.48 2.58 12.16
CA PHE A 272 10.12 2.98 13.41
C PHE A 272 9.38 4.14 14.09
N LYS A 273 9.04 5.20 13.33
CA LYS A 273 8.31 6.37 13.83
C LYS A 273 6.96 5.96 14.43
N MET A 274 6.19 5.12 13.73
CA MET A 274 4.88 4.66 14.17
C MET A 274 4.93 3.80 15.45
N ARG A 275 5.99 3.00 15.64
CA ARG A 275 6.11 2.13 16.80
C ARG A 275 6.77 2.76 18.03
N PHE A 276 7.75 3.63 17.81
CA PHE A 276 8.64 4.09 18.89
C PHE A 276 8.81 5.61 18.91
N GLY A 277 8.62 6.28 17.78
CA GLY A 277 8.97 7.69 17.62
C GLY A 277 7.79 8.67 17.78
N ARG A 278 6.64 8.23 18.31
CA ARG A 278 5.45 9.08 18.44
C ARG A 278 5.38 9.92 19.72
N GLY A 279 6.28 9.69 20.68
CA GLY A 279 6.21 10.35 22.00
C GLY A 279 5.03 9.91 22.85
N LEU A 280 4.44 8.74 22.55
CA LEU A 280 3.35 8.13 23.34
C LEU A 280 3.93 7.24 24.45
N PRO A 281 3.24 7.09 25.60
CA PRO A 281 3.66 6.19 26.66
C PRO A 281 3.79 4.73 26.19
N VAL A 282 4.68 3.98 26.83
CA VAL A 282 4.82 2.54 26.58
C VAL A 282 3.50 1.83 26.86
N GLY A 283 3.01 1.06 25.89
CA GLY A 283 1.75 0.32 26.04
C GLY A 283 0.49 1.14 25.80
N TYR A 284 0.62 2.39 25.33
CA TYR A 284 -0.52 3.22 24.94
C TYR A 284 -1.47 2.47 23.99
N ARG A 285 -2.78 2.60 24.23
CA ARG A 285 -3.85 1.98 23.43
C ARG A 285 -4.80 3.07 22.95
N MET A 286 -5.15 3.02 21.67
CA MET A 286 -6.18 3.88 21.12
C MET A 286 -7.53 3.62 21.81
N GLN A 287 -8.22 4.69 22.21
CA GLN A 287 -9.55 4.58 22.82
C GLN A 287 -10.56 3.99 21.82
N GLY A 288 -11.55 3.25 22.32
CA GLY A 288 -12.62 2.68 21.49
C GLY A 288 -12.23 1.43 20.68
N VAL A 289 -11.01 0.91 20.84
CA VAL A 289 -10.61 -0.37 20.25
C VAL A 289 -11.19 -1.53 21.09
N PRO A 290 -11.95 -2.46 20.48
CA PRO A 290 -12.49 -3.63 21.19
C PRO A 290 -11.38 -4.43 21.88
N SER A 291 -11.71 -5.05 23.01
CA SER A 291 -10.82 -6.04 23.65
C SER A 291 -10.53 -7.20 22.69
N ASP A 292 -9.29 -7.73 22.71
CA ASP A 292 -8.75 -8.73 21.79
C ASP A 292 -9.72 -9.90 21.50
N ASP A 293 -10.45 -10.39 22.51
CA ASP A 293 -11.38 -11.53 22.39
C ASP A 293 -12.63 -11.27 21.52
N LYS A 294 -12.98 -10.00 21.27
CA LYS A 294 -14.19 -9.64 20.51
C LYS A 294 -13.94 -9.40 19.02
N ALA A 295 -12.68 -9.21 18.60
CA ALA A 295 -12.37 -8.82 17.22
C ALA A 295 -12.51 -9.97 16.23
N PHE A 296 -12.37 -11.23 16.68
CA PHE A 296 -12.37 -12.41 15.81
C PHE A 296 -13.51 -13.41 16.10
N ALA A 297 -14.29 -13.20 17.16
CA ALA A 297 -15.52 -13.94 17.44
C ALA A 297 -16.55 -13.66 16.34
#